data_AF-A0A518EV21-F1
#
_entry.id   AF-A0A518EV21-F1
#
_cell.length_a   1.000
_cell.length_b   1.000
_cell.length_c   1.000
_cell.angle_alpha   90.00
_cell.angle_beta   90.00
_cell.angle_gamma   90.00
#
_symmetry.space_group_name_H-M   'P 1'
#
loop_
_entity.id
_entity.type
_entity.pdbx_description
1 polymer ?
#
loop_
_entity_poly.entity_id
_entity_poly.type
_entity_poly.pdbx_seq_one_letter_code
_entity_poly.pdbx_strand_id
1 'polypeptide(L)'
;MEGVRIEDELKHDVFGCVELVSWCDPAAPDGPESVSVRMIRRVVRGRFGAGLVARLLARREERALRALRDAGTAAIAQAPPVPAEVLAALRSMPTRRGFVPRPKDVFLRPFAEGLPLHRATHLPRDFFTLLEEAARELHGAGVCHNDLHKEQNIVVAPDGRPVLIDFQLATLHPRRPTSGIEGRWFVARCRDDLRHIQKHRRRYTRDGRGPEEESVPDSARMKRTGIPLLWMRTGKPVYKFVTRKVLRTRDGEEMRPITGPWPEWTEPVEPDRPRRA
;
A
#
# COMPACT_ATOMS: atom_id res chain seq x y z
N MET A 1 -10.90 -26.58 -11.83
CA MET A 1 -11.25 -25.14 -11.80
C MET A 1 -10.37 -24.46 -12.80
N GLU A 2 -10.90 -24.24 -13.98
CA GLU A 2 -10.19 -23.61 -15.09
C GLU A 2 -9.98 -22.11 -14.79
N GLY A 3 -8.91 -21.54 -15.34
CA GLY A 3 -8.68 -20.09 -15.32
C GLY A 3 -7.91 -19.50 -14.13
N VAL A 4 -7.70 -20.22 -13.02
CA VAL A 4 -6.90 -19.71 -11.87
C VAL A 4 -5.43 -20.13 -11.99
N ARG A 5 -4.51 -19.18 -11.83
CA ARG A 5 -3.07 -19.42 -11.98
C ARG A 5 -2.21 -18.54 -11.06
N ILE A 6 -1.07 -19.07 -10.62
CA ILE A 6 -0.01 -18.28 -9.96
C ILE A 6 0.90 -17.72 -11.05
N GLU A 7 0.97 -16.40 -11.16
CA GLU A 7 1.85 -15.74 -12.11
C GLU A 7 3.27 -15.68 -11.53
N ASP A 8 3.40 -15.18 -10.30
CA ASP A 8 4.71 -14.94 -9.69
C ASP A 8 4.68 -15.03 -8.14
N GLU A 9 5.84 -15.26 -7.54
CA GLU A 9 6.07 -15.14 -6.09
C GLU A 9 6.81 -13.81 -5.81
N LEU A 10 6.05 -12.77 -5.43
CA LEU A 10 6.58 -11.43 -5.20
C LEU A 10 7.48 -11.33 -3.96
N LYS A 11 7.18 -12.12 -2.92
CA LYS A 11 7.92 -12.10 -1.66
C LYS A 11 7.83 -13.44 -0.94
N HIS A 12 8.93 -13.83 -0.29
CA HIS A 12 8.96 -14.94 0.66
C HIS A 12 9.86 -14.61 1.84
N ASP A 13 9.30 -14.56 3.04
CA ASP A 13 9.98 -14.21 4.28
C ASP A 13 9.49 -15.05 5.47
N VAL A 14 9.89 -14.65 6.68
CA VAL A 14 9.54 -15.31 7.95
C VAL A 14 8.04 -15.26 8.30
N PHE A 15 7.28 -14.35 7.68
CA PHE A 15 5.84 -14.22 7.86
C PHE A 15 5.04 -15.05 6.84
N GLY A 16 5.68 -15.48 5.74
CA GLY A 16 5.10 -16.38 4.74
C GLY A 16 5.48 -15.98 3.32
N CYS A 17 4.54 -16.09 2.38
CA CYS A 17 4.75 -15.64 1.02
C CYS A 17 3.64 -14.72 0.52
N VAL A 18 3.96 -13.95 -0.51
CA VAL A 18 3.05 -13.09 -1.26
C VAL A 18 3.18 -13.49 -2.72
N GLU A 19 2.07 -13.89 -3.31
CA GLU A 19 1.97 -14.37 -4.69
C GLU A 19 1.07 -13.43 -5.49
N LEU A 20 1.43 -13.20 -6.75
CA LEU A 20 0.53 -12.63 -7.74
C LEU A 20 -0.24 -13.79 -8.39
N VAL A 21 -1.55 -13.73 -8.30
CA VAL A 21 -2.45 -14.72 -8.89
C VAL A 21 -3.38 -14.03 -9.86
N SER A 22 -3.77 -14.74 -10.92
CA SER A 22 -4.81 -14.30 -11.83
C SER A 22 -5.91 -15.33 -11.96
N TRP A 23 -7.09 -14.81 -12.28
CA TRP A 23 -8.24 -15.57 -12.70
C TRP A 23 -8.77 -14.98 -14.00
N CYS A 24 -8.92 -15.81 -15.02
CA CYS A 24 -9.66 -15.47 -16.23
C CYS A 24 -11.03 -16.13 -16.17
N ASP A 25 -12.09 -15.37 -16.47
CA ASP A 25 -13.43 -15.92 -16.60
C ASP A 25 -13.50 -16.83 -17.84
N PRO A 26 -13.75 -18.14 -17.69
CA PRO A 26 -13.86 -19.06 -18.82
C PRO A 26 -15.09 -18.78 -19.70
N ALA A 27 -16.07 -18.02 -19.22
CA ALA A 27 -17.24 -17.59 -19.99
C ALA A 27 -17.01 -16.26 -20.73
N ALA A 28 -15.87 -15.58 -20.52
CA ALA A 28 -15.53 -14.38 -21.28
C ALA A 28 -15.21 -14.76 -22.74
N PRO A 29 -15.69 -13.98 -23.73
CA PRO A 29 -15.44 -14.27 -25.13
C PRO A 29 -13.94 -14.33 -25.44
N ASP A 30 -13.53 -15.27 -26.30
CA ASP A 30 -12.15 -15.40 -26.77
C ASP A 30 -11.71 -14.08 -27.45
N GLY A 31 -10.89 -13.30 -26.75
CA GLY A 31 -10.43 -12.00 -27.21
C GLY A 31 -9.61 -11.25 -26.15
N PRO A 32 -8.99 -10.10 -26.51
CA PRO A 32 -8.24 -9.27 -25.57
C PRO A 32 -9.10 -8.68 -24.42
N GLU A 33 -10.42 -8.86 -24.47
CA GLU A 33 -11.39 -8.47 -23.44
C GLU A 33 -11.68 -9.57 -22.40
N SER A 34 -11.00 -10.73 -22.49
CA SER A 34 -10.96 -11.72 -21.41
C SER A 34 -10.52 -11.03 -20.12
N VAL A 35 -11.48 -10.75 -19.21
CA VAL A 35 -11.20 -10.01 -17.98
C VAL A 35 -10.36 -10.90 -17.07
N SER A 36 -9.04 -10.76 -17.16
CA SER A 36 -8.11 -11.37 -16.23
C SER A 36 -8.06 -10.52 -14.97
N VAL A 37 -8.65 -11.00 -13.86
CA VAL A 37 -8.55 -10.34 -12.57
C VAL A 37 -7.24 -10.74 -11.92
N ARG A 38 -6.39 -9.76 -11.62
CA ARG A 38 -5.14 -9.97 -10.86
C ARG A 38 -5.34 -9.64 -9.39
N MET A 39 -4.87 -10.53 -8.53
CA MET A 39 -4.95 -10.39 -7.08
C MET A 39 -3.60 -10.66 -6.42
N ILE A 40 -3.39 -10.02 -5.29
CA ILE A 40 -2.37 -10.39 -4.33
C ILE A 40 -2.92 -11.46 -3.40
N ARG A 41 -2.22 -12.59 -3.35
CA ARG A 41 -2.45 -13.69 -2.42
C ARG A 41 -1.35 -13.72 -1.37
N ARG A 42 -1.67 -13.30 -0.16
CA ARG A 42 -0.77 -13.42 1.00
C ARG A 42 -1.07 -14.71 1.74
N VAL A 43 -0.08 -15.60 1.81
CA VAL A 43 -0.15 -16.84 2.56
C VAL A 43 0.68 -16.71 3.82
N VAL A 44 0.01 -16.67 4.98
CA VAL A 44 0.66 -16.55 6.27
C VAL A 44 1.24 -17.89 6.69
N ARG A 45 2.57 -17.95 6.77
CA ARG A 45 3.32 -19.10 7.26
C ARG A 45 4.36 -18.62 8.25
N GLY A 46 3.96 -18.55 9.53
CA GLY A 46 4.89 -18.22 10.59
C GLY A 46 5.97 -19.27 10.75
N ARG A 47 7.22 -18.91 10.49
CA ARG A 47 8.38 -19.67 10.95
C ARG A 47 8.81 -19.16 12.32
N PHE A 48 9.43 -20.02 13.14
CA PHE A 48 10.01 -19.65 14.45
C PHE A 48 9.04 -18.91 15.40
N GLY A 49 7.76 -19.27 15.42
CA GLY A 49 6.76 -18.63 16.29
C GLY A 49 6.20 -17.30 15.78
N ALA A 50 6.68 -16.75 14.65
CA ALA A 50 6.21 -15.48 14.10
C ALA A 50 4.76 -15.49 13.55
N GLY A 51 4.10 -16.64 13.53
CA GLY A 51 2.79 -16.83 12.89
C GLY A 51 1.65 -16.05 13.53
N LEU A 52 1.69 -15.85 14.85
CA LEU A 52 0.69 -15.01 15.53
C LEU A 52 0.78 -13.55 15.10
N VAL A 53 2.00 -13.02 15.02
CA VAL A 53 2.27 -11.65 14.55
C VAL A 53 1.88 -11.50 13.08
N ALA A 54 2.27 -12.46 12.23
CA ALA A 54 1.92 -12.44 10.82
C ALA A 54 0.40 -12.41 10.59
N ARG A 55 -0.36 -13.24 11.32
CA ARG A 55 -1.83 -13.22 11.27
C ARG A 55 -2.41 -11.91 11.78
N LEU A 56 -1.85 -11.34 12.84
CA LEU A 56 -2.31 -10.05 13.38
C LEU A 56 -2.14 -8.94 12.33
N LEU A 57 -0.97 -8.85 11.69
CA LEU A 57 -0.69 -7.87 10.65
C LEU A 57 -1.60 -8.06 9.42
N ALA A 58 -1.76 -9.30 8.96
CA ALA A 58 -2.64 -9.59 7.82
C ALA A 58 -4.11 -9.26 8.12
N ARG A 59 -4.60 -9.53 9.34
CA ARG A 59 -5.95 -9.13 9.78
C ARG A 59 -6.11 -7.61 9.90
N ARG A 60 -5.05 -6.88 10.28
CA ARG A 60 -5.07 -5.41 10.29
C ARG A 60 -5.21 -4.87 8.88
N GLU A 61 -4.39 -5.36 7.95
CA GLU A 61 -4.47 -5.03 6.52
C GLU A 61 -5.89 -5.30 5.98
N GLU A 62 -6.45 -6.49 6.24
CA GLU A 62 -7.79 -6.86 5.78
C GLU A 62 -8.89 -5.94 6.34
N ARG A 63 -8.83 -5.58 7.63
CA ARG A 63 -9.81 -4.67 8.26
C ARG A 63 -9.71 -3.26 7.72
N ALA A 64 -8.49 -2.74 7.53
CA ALA A 64 -8.27 -1.43 6.95
C ALA A 64 -8.81 -1.38 5.52
N LEU A 65 -8.42 -2.34 4.67
CA LEU A 65 -8.90 -2.42 3.28
C LEU A 65 -10.42 -2.59 3.19
N ARG A 66 -11.05 -3.33 4.12
CA ARG A 66 -12.52 -3.41 4.19
C ARG A 66 -13.13 -2.04 4.48
N ALA A 67 -12.69 -1.35 5.53
CA ALA A 67 -13.21 -0.03 5.88
C ALA A 67 -13.05 0.99 4.74
N LEU A 68 -11.94 0.92 4.01
CA LEU A 68 -11.66 1.76 2.84
C LEU A 68 -12.59 1.45 1.67
N ARG A 69 -12.83 0.17 1.36
CA ARG A 69 -13.80 -0.24 0.32
C ARG A 69 -15.22 0.19 0.70
N ASP A 70 -15.61 0.00 1.95
CA ASP A 70 -16.93 0.40 2.45
C ASP A 70 -17.11 1.93 2.37
N ALA A 71 -16.02 2.70 2.48
CA ALA A 71 -16.01 4.15 2.30
C ALA A 71 -15.91 4.60 0.83
N GLY A 72 -15.72 3.69 -0.13
CA GLY A 72 -15.66 4.00 -1.56
C GLY A 72 -14.41 4.78 -2.01
N THR A 73 -13.30 4.68 -1.28
CA THR A 73 -12.06 5.41 -1.64
C THR A 73 -11.48 4.95 -2.99
N ALA A 74 -10.91 5.89 -3.74
CA ALA A 74 -10.14 5.59 -4.95
C ALA A 74 -8.66 5.31 -4.64
N ALA A 75 -8.21 5.57 -3.40
CA ALA A 75 -6.81 5.46 -2.98
C ALA A 75 -6.25 4.03 -2.88
N ILE A 76 -7.06 3.00 -3.13
CA ILE A 76 -6.65 1.59 -3.09
C ILE A 76 -7.00 0.88 -4.40
N ALA A 77 -6.27 -0.19 -4.69
CA ALA A 77 -6.56 -1.03 -5.86
C ALA A 77 -7.98 -1.60 -5.78
N GLN A 78 -8.70 -1.48 -6.90
CA GLN A 78 -10.04 -2.02 -7.09
C GLN A 78 -9.97 -3.23 -8.04
N ALA A 79 -10.95 -4.12 -7.91
CA ALA A 79 -11.15 -5.21 -8.85
C ALA A 79 -12.66 -5.39 -9.08
N PRO A 80 -13.07 -5.89 -10.26
CA PRO A 80 -14.44 -6.33 -10.47
C PRO A 80 -14.79 -7.46 -9.46
N PRO A 81 -16.08 -7.70 -9.20
CA PRO A 81 -16.52 -8.80 -8.35
C PRO A 81 -15.92 -10.14 -8.81
N VAL A 82 -15.28 -10.85 -7.89
CA VAL A 82 -14.74 -12.20 -8.14
C VAL A 82 -15.68 -13.22 -7.50
N PRO A 83 -16.10 -14.28 -8.23
CA PRO A 83 -16.99 -15.30 -7.69
C PRO A 83 -16.44 -15.97 -6.42
N ALA A 84 -17.34 -16.34 -5.50
CA ALA A 84 -16.97 -16.84 -4.17
C ALA A 84 -16.19 -18.16 -4.25
N GLU A 85 -16.53 -19.02 -5.21
CA GLU A 85 -15.87 -20.27 -5.55
C GLU A 85 -14.43 -20.05 -6.03
N VAL A 86 -14.19 -19.01 -6.82
CA VAL A 86 -12.83 -18.62 -7.26
C VAL A 86 -12.02 -18.13 -6.08
N LEU A 87 -12.60 -17.30 -5.20
CA LEU A 87 -11.93 -16.86 -3.97
C LEU A 87 -11.62 -18.06 -3.03
N ALA A 88 -12.52 -19.03 -2.93
CA ALA A 88 -12.31 -20.25 -2.15
C ALA A 88 -11.20 -21.13 -2.75
N ALA A 89 -11.15 -21.23 -4.08
CA ALA A 89 -10.09 -21.91 -4.83
C ALA A 89 -8.72 -21.29 -4.54
N LEU A 90 -8.60 -19.97 -4.71
CA LEU A 90 -7.40 -19.20 -4.43
C LEU A 90 -6.92 -19.38 -2.98
N ARG A 91 -7.84 -19.49 -2.02
CA ARG A 91 -7.48 -19.74 -0.62
C ARG A 91 -6.97 -21.14 -0.33
N SER A 92 -7.31 -22.12 -1.16
CA SER A 92 -7.08 -23.54 -0.88
C SER A 92 -6.00 -24.18 -1.77
N MET A 93 -5.69 -23.56 -2.92
CA MET A 93 -4.68 -24.07 -3.84
C MET A 93 -3.28 -24.11 -3.22
N PRO A 94 -2.39 -25.03 -3.66
CA PRO A 94 -0.99 -25.00 -3.25
C PRO A 94 -0.31 -23.67 -3.59
N THR A 95 0.68 -23.26 -2.80
CA THR A 95 1.62 -22.17 -3.17
C THR A 95 2.50 -22.62 -4.34
N ARG A 96 3.21 -21.68 -4.96
CA ARG A 96 4.19 -21.97 -6.02
C ARG A 96 5.23 -23.00 -5.60
N ARG A 97 5.49 -23.11 -4.29
CA ARG A 97 6.43 -24.04 -3.66
C ARG A 97 5.79 -25.33 -3.16
N GLY A 98 4.54 -25.62 -3.55
CA GLY A 98 3.83 -26.86 -3.23
C GLY A 98 3.24 -26.94 -1.82
N PHE A 99 3.28 -25.87 -1.03
CA PHE A 99 2.67 -25.86 0.31
C PHE A 99 1.16 -25.61 0.21
N VAL A 100 0.34 -26.45 0.82
CA VAL A 100 -1.12 -26.24 0.90
C VAL A 100 -1.44 -25.43 2.16
N PRO A 101 -1.89 -24.18 2.04
CA PRO A 101 -2.24 -23.37 3.20
C PRO A 101 -3.62 -23.73 3.74
N ARG A 102 -3.86 -23.37 5.00
CA ARG A 102 -5.24 -23.36 5.52
C ARG A 102 -5.94 -22.11 4.97
N PRO A 103 -7.19 -22.20 4.49
CA PRO A 103 -7.89 -21.04 3.91
C PRO A 103 -7.92 -19.80 4.81
N LYS A 104 -8.02 -19.97 6.14
CA LYS A 104 -8.01 -18.88 7.13
C LYS A 104 -6.68 -18.14 7.28
N ASP A 105 -5.60 -18.69 6.74
CA ASP A 105 -4.26 -18.10 6.74
C ASP A 105 -3.95 -17.44 5.38
N VAL A 106 -4.92 -17.38 4.46
CA VAL A 106 -4.77 -16.76 3.14
C VAL A 106 -5.62 -15.50 3.03
N PHE A 107 -4.96 -14.38 2.71
CA PHE A 107 -5.57 -13.07 2.56
C PHE A 107 -5.47 -12.64 1.10
N LEU A 108 -6.59 -12.23 0.52
CA LEU A 108 -6.71 -11.84 -0.88
C LEU A 108 -7.03 -10.36 -0.96
N ARG A 109 -6.37 -9.65 -1.88
CA ARG A 109 -6.72 -8.26 -2.24
C ARG A 109 -6.44 -8.01 -3.73
N PRO A 110 -7.10 -7.04 -4.36
CA PRO A 110 -6.75 -6.62 -5.72
C PRO A 110 -5.26 -6.30 -5.85
N PHE A 111 -4.69 -6.63 -7.01
CA PHE A 111 -3.37 -6.16 -7.40
C PHE A 111 -3.44 -4.69 -7.80
N ALA A 112 -2.47 -3.89 -7.38
CA ALA A 112 -2.35 -2.50 -7.79
C ALA A 112 -1.51 -2.46 -9.07
N GLU A 113 -2.13 -2.08 -10.18
CA GLU A 113 -1.42 -1.89 -11.44
C GLU A 113 -0.48 -0.70 -11.39
N GLY A 114 0.61 -0.77 -12.17
CA GLY A 114 1.57 0.31 -12.33
C GLY A 114 2.90 0.05 -11.64
N LEU A 115 3.62 1.13 -11.32
CA LEU A 115 4.98 1.07 -10.79
C LEU A 115 5.07 1.70 -9.40
N PRO A 116 5.84 1.13 -8.46
CA PRO A 116 6.12 1.83 -7.20
C PRO A 116 6.87 3.13 -7.47
N LEU A 117 6.63 4.17 -6.67
CA LEU A 117 7.10 5.55 -6.88
C LEU A 117 8.62 5.65 -7.16
N HIS A 118 9.43 4.85 -6.45
CA HIS A 118 10.89 4.82 -6.65
C HIS A 118 11.34 4.29 -8.02
N ARG A 119 10.48 3.58 -8.76
CA ARG A 119 10.72 3.04 -10.10
C ARG A 119 9.95 3.76 -11.20
N ALA A 120 8.97 4.60 -10.86
CA ALA A 120 8.16 5.32 -11.83
C ALA A 120 9.05 6.17 -12.76
N THR A 121 8.83 6.07 -14.07
CA THR A 121 9.59 6.86 -15.07
C THR A 121 8.89 8.16 -15.42
N HIS A 122 7.58 8.23 -15.17
CA HIS A 122 6.75 9.40 -15.42
C HIS A 122 5.90 9.69 -14.18
N LEU A 123 5.66 10.98 -13.90
CA LEU A 123 4.75 11.44 -12.86
C LEU A 123 3.91 12.61 -13.37
N PRO A 124 2.58 12.60 -13.17
CA PRO A 124 1.75 13.78 -13.39
C PRO A 124 2.21 14.98 -12.56
N ARG A 125 2.07 16.18 -13.11
CA ARG A 125 2.41 17.43 -12.43
C ARG A 125 1.64 17.67 -11.13
N ASP A 126 0.50 17.02 -10.91
CA ASP A 126 -0.34 17.09 -9.72
C ASP A 126 -0.22 15.86 -8.81
N PHE A 127 0.74 14.95 -9.08
CA PHE A 127 0.82 13.65 -8.42
C PHE A 127 0.87 13.73 -6.89
N PHE A 128 1.66 14.65 -6.33
CA PHE A 128 1.77 14.75 -4.87
C PHE A 128 0.56 15.43 -4.24
N THR A 129 -0.13 16.31 -4.98
CA THR A 129 -1.44 16.83 -4.58
C THR A 129 -2.46 15.68 -4.49
N LEU A 130 -2.58 14.86 -5.54
CA LEU A 130 -3.43 13.66 -5.55
C LEU A 130 -3.05 12.66 -4.45
N LEU A 131 -1.76 12.53 -4.13
CA LEU A 131 -1.28 11.62 -3.09
C LEU A 131 -1.67 12.11 -1.68
N GLU A 132 -1.63 13.42 -1.44
CA GLU A 132 -2.14 14.00 -0.20
C GLU A 132 -3.66 13.82 -0.07
N GLU A 133 -4.41 13.99 -1.17
CA GLU A 133 -5.85 13.74 -1.22
C GLU A 133 -6.18 12.28 -0.92
N ALA A 134 -5.49 11.34 -1.58
CA ALA A 134 -5.61 9.91 -1.31
C ALA A 134 -5.37 9.57 0.17
N ALA A 135 -4.36 10.18 0.81
CA ALA A 135 -4.13 9.99 2.24
C ALA A 135 -5.25 10.60 3.11
N ARG A 136 -5.80 11.76 2.72
CA ARG A 136 -6.96 12.36 3.41
C ARG A 136 -8.23 11.52 3.24
N GLU A 137 -8.42 10.84 2.11
CA GLU A 137 -9.51 9.86 1.94
C GLU A 137 -9.37 8.71 2.95
N LEU A 138 -8.16 8.16 3.12
CA LEU A 138 -7.90 7.14 4.14
C LEU A 138 -8.28 7.65 5.53
N HIS A 139 -7.83 8.86 5.87
CA HIS A 139 -8.10 9.48 7.17
C HIS A 139 -9.60 9.76 7.36
N GLY A 140 -10.30 10.14 6.30
CA GLY A 140 -11.75 10.32 6.26
C GLY A 140 -12.52 9.04 6.58
N ALA A 141 -12.00 7.89 6.15
CA ALA A 141 -12.48 6.55 6.50
C ALA A 141 -11.99 6.05 7.88
N GLY A 142 -11.25 6.88 8.62
CA GLY A 142 -10.69 6.53 9.93
C GLY A 142 -9.46 5.62 9.86
N VAL A 143 -8.82 5.47 8.71
CA VAL A 143 -7.63 4.64 8.52
C VAL A 143 -6.39 5.51 8.42
N CYS A 144 -5.40 5.27 9.28
CA CYS A 144 -4.05 5.83 9.10
C CYS A 144 -3.14 4.73 8.57
N HIS A 145 -2.33 5.02 7.55
CA HIS A 145 -1.47 4.03 6.90
C HIS A 145 -0.25 3.68 7.75
N ASN A 146 0.35 4.68 8.42
CA ASN A 146 1.53 4.58 9.29
C ASN A 146 2.83 4.13 8.63
N ASP A 147 2.86 3.91 7.31
CA ASP A 147 4.04 3.40 6.59
C ASP A 147 4.31 4.10 5.25
N LEU A 148 3.74 5.29 5.02
CA LEU A 148 3.95 6.07 3.79
C LEU A 148 5.36 6.66 3.64
N HIS A 149 6.26 6.37 4.58
CA HIS A 149 7.65 6.78 4.48
C HIS A 149 8.44 5.99 3.41
N LYS A 150 7.89 4.86 2.94
CA LYS A 150 8.48 4.01 1.91
C LYS A 150 7.86 4.31 0.55
N GLU A 151 8.70 4.62 -0.43
CA GLU A 151 8.27 4.86 -1.82
C GLU A 151 7.69 3.59 -2.47
N GLN A 152 7.95 2.41 -1.91
CA GLN A 152 7.39 1.12 -2.36
C GLN A 152 5.89 0.98 -2.07
N ASN A 153 5.39 1.68 -1.04
CA ASN A 153 3.99 1.61 -0.62
C ASN A 153 3.08 2.56 -1.42
N ILE A 154 3.67 3.32 -2.35
CA ILE A 154 2.98 4.28 -3.22
C ILE A 154 3.17 3.77 -4.65
N VAL A 155 2.10 3.31 -5.27
CA VAL A 155 2.09 2.87 -6.67
C VAL A 155 1.56 4.01 -7.54
N VAL A 156 2.25 4.29 -8.63
CA VAL A 156 1.77 5.17 -9.71
C VAL A 156 1.01 4.29 -10.68
N ALA A 157 -0.32 4.41 -10.70
CA ALA A 157 -1.18 3.65 -11.57
C ALA A 157 -1.02 4.08 -13.04
N PRO A 158 -1.48 3.27 -14.02
CA PRO A 158 -1.34 3.59 -15.44
C PRO A 158 -2.00 4.91 -15.86
N ASP A 159 -3.03 5.35 -15.14
CA ASP A 159 -3.70 6.65 -15.33
C ASP A 159 -2.98 7.81 -14.63
N GLY A 160 -1.83 7.55 -14.01
CA GLY A 160 -1.04 8.53 -13.28
C GLY A 160 -1.45 8.71 -11.82
N ARG A 161 -2.57 8.13 -11.36
CA ARG A 161 -3.08 8.34 -10.00
C ARG A 161 -2.28 7.54 -8.95
N PRO A 162 -2.17 8.04 -7.71
CA PRO A 162 -1.52 7.31 -6.63
C PRO A 162 -2.45 6.22 -6.05
N VAL A 163 -1.96 4.99 -6.01
CA VAL A 163 -2.60 3.86 -5.33
C VAL A 163 -1.73 3.44 -4.15
N LEU A 164 -2.31 3.42 -2.95
CA LEU A 164 -1.62 3.06 -1.72
C LEU A 164 -1.73 1.55 -1.46
N ILE A 165 -0.62 0.94 -1.07
CA ILE A 165 -0.53 -0.51 -0.79
C ILE A 165 0.19 -0.79 0.53
N ASP A 166 0.09 -2.02 1.00
CA ASP A 166 0.72 -2.50 2.24
C ASP A 166 0.18 -1.83 3.52
N PHE A 167 -1.07 -2.17 3.87
CA PHE A 167 -1.74 -1.69 5.07
C PHE A 167 -1.44 -2.54 6.32
N GLN A 168 -0.35 -3.32 6.34
CA GLN A 168 -0.04 -4.19 7.48
C GLN A 168 0.16 -3.42 8.79
N LEU A 169 0.70 -2.20 8.72
CA LEU A 169 0.91 -1.30 9.85
C LEU A 169 -0.25 -0.31 10.06
N ALA A 170 -1.30 -0.38 9.26
CA ALA A 170 -2.42 0.55 9.33
C ALA A 170 -3.15 0.43 10.68
N THR A 171 -3.71 1.55 11.12
CA THR A 171 -4.59 1.63 12.30
C THR A 171 -5.96 2.13 11.90
N LEU A 172 -6.99 1.45 12.37
CA LEU A 172 -8.39 1.80 12.13
C LEU A 172 -8.99 2.48 13.37
N HIS A 173 -9.63 3.63 13.17
CA HIS A 173 -10.27 4.47 14.17
C HIS A 173 -11.71 4.77 13.74
N PRO A 174 -12.66 3.83 13.92
CA PRO A 174 -14.01 3.94 13.34
C PRO A 174 -14.78 5.18 13.79
N ARG A 175 -14.54 5.64 15.03
CA ARG A 175 -15.19 6.82 15.62
C ARG A 175 -14.53 8.14 15.24
N ARG A 176 -13.36 8.10 14.58
CA ARG A 176 -12.56 9.29 14.20
C ARG A 176 -12.49 10.32 15.33
N PRO A 177 -12.07 9.92 16.55
CA PRO A 177 -12.13 10.82 17.69
C PRO A 177 -11.26 12.05 17.43
N THR A 178 -11.78 13.23 17.73
CA THR A 178 -11.04 14.51 17.62
C THR A 178 -10.58 15.04 18.97
N SER A 179 -11.00 14.41 20.06
CA SER A 179 -10.68 14.77 21.44
C SER A 179 -10.17 13.57 22.24
N GLY A 180 -9.65 13.83 23.45
CA GLY A 180 -9.13 12.79 24.34
C GLY A 180 -7.80 12.16 23.87
N ILE A 181 -7.36 11.11 24.56
CA ILE A 181 -6.11 10.41 24.25
C ILE A 181 -6.18 9.79 22.84
N GLU A 182 -7.26 9.06 22.54
CA GLU A 182 -7.45 8.39 21.25
C GLU A 182 -7.45 9.38 20.08
N GLY A 183 -8.12 10.52 20.21
CA GLY A 183 -8.13 11.55 19.17
C GLY A 183 -6.76 12.18 18.94
N ARG A 184 -5.98 12.41 20.00
CA ARG A 184 -4.58 12.85 19.86
C ARG A 184 -3.73 11.85 19.08
N TRP A 185 -3.92 10.55 19.31
CA TRP A 185 -3.20 9.51 18.58
C TRP A 185 -3.61 9.42 17.11
N PHE A 186 -4.91 9.55 16.82
CA PHE A 186 -5.44 9.57 15.47
C PHE A 186 -4.88 10.77 14.69
N VAL A 187 -5.04 11.98 15.22
CA VAL A 187 -4.53 13.22 14.61
C VAL A 187 -3.01 13.17 14.41
N ALA A 188 -2.25 12.65 15.38
CA ALA A 188 -0.80 12.52 15.25
C ALA A 188 -0.40 11.57 14.11
N ARG A 189 -1.11 10.45 13.92
CA ARG A 189 -0.86 9.50 12.84
C ARG A 189 -1.23 10.07 11.47
N CYS A 190 -2.38 10.74 11.36
CA CYS A 190 -2.77 11.44 10.14
C CYS A 190 -1.71 12.47 9.73
N ARG A 191 -1.22 13.24 10.70
CA ARG A 191 -0.14 14.21 10.49
C ARG A 191 1.16 13.54 10.05
N ASP A 192 1.52 12.40 10.63
CA ASP A 192 2.74 11.68 10.25
C ASP A 192 2.68 11.12 8.82
N ASP A 193 1.54 10.57 8.40
CA ASP A 193 1.30 10.15 7.01
C ASP A 193 1.53 11.33 6.03
N LEU A 194 0.87 12.47 6.27
CA LEU A 194 1.02 13.67 5.44
C LEU A 194 2.45 14.24 5.45
N ARG A 195 3.12 14.20 6.61
CA ARG A 195 4.53 14.61 6.73
C ARG A 195 5.44 13.71 5.88
N HIS A 196 5.14 12.42 5.77
CA HIS A 196 5.90 11.50 4.94
C HIS A 196 5.68 11.77 3.44
N ILE A 197 4.45 12.07 3.04
CA ILE A 197 4.15 12.52 1.68
C ILE A 197 4.89 13.83 1.36
N GLN A 198 4.83 14.83 2.24
CA GLN A 198 5.57 16.09 2.03
C GLN A 198 7.08 15.86 1.90
N LYS A 199 7.64 14.90 2.64
CA LYS A 199 9.06 14.53 2.51
C LYS A 199 9.37 13.97 1.12
N HIS A 200 8.50 13.13 0.55
CA HIS A 200 8.64 12.64 -0.82
C HIS A 200 8.47 13.77 -1.83
N ARG A 201 7.42 14.58 -1.71
CA ARG A 201 7.17 15.76 -2.54
C ARG A 201 8.42 16.63 -2.66
N ARG A 202 9.00 17.03 -1.52
CA ARG A 202 10.25 17.80 -1.48
C ARG A 202 11.46 17.08 -2.07
N ARG A 203 11.53 15.75 -2.00
CA ARG A 203 12.64 14.98 -2.58
C ARG A 203 12.57 15.01 -4.11
N TYR A 204 11.37 14.90 -4.66
CA TYR A 204 11.10 14.82 -6.09
C TYR A 204 11.06 16.20 -6.77
N THR A 205 10.76 17.28 -6.04
CA THR A 205 10.74 18.66 -6.60
C THR A 205 11.98 19.50 -6.27
N ARG A 206 12.90 18.98 -5.45
CA ARG A 206 14.12 19.71 -5.05
C ARG A 206 14.95 20.15 -6.26
N ASP A 207 15.65 21.26 -6.15
CA ASP A 207 16.64 21.71 -7.14
C ASP A 207 16.06 21.83 -8.58
N GLY A 208 14.77 22.20 -8.70
CA GLY A 208 14.08 22.37 -9.99
C GLY A 208 13.73 21.06 -10.71
N ARG A 209 13.80 19.91 -10.02
CA ARG A 209 13.52 18.60 -10.60
C ARG A 209 12.07 18.40 -11.04
N GLY A 210 11.14 19.19 -10.51
CA GLY A 210 9.71 19.04 -10.78
C GLY A 210 8.98 20.37 -10.81
N PRO A 211 7.65 20.32 -11.04
CA PRO A 211 6.83 21.51 -11.21
C PRO A 211 6.91 22.42 -9.98
N GLU A 212 6.91 23.72 -10.24
CA GLU A 212 7.01 24.74 -9.19
C GLU A 212 5.79 24.72 -8.28
N GLU A 213 4.62 24.40 -8.82
CA GLU A 213 3.34 24.26 -8.12
C GLU A 213 3.36 23.15 -7.06
N GLU A 214 4.20 22.13 -7.26
CA GLU A 214 4.42 21.03 -6.32
C GLU A 214 5.59 21.29 -5.36
N SER A 215 6.30 22.40 -5.52
CA SER A 215 7.40 22.75 -4.64
C SER A 215 6.87 23.13 -3.24
N VAL A 216 7.55 22.62 -2.21
CA VAL A 216 7.18 22.93 -0.83
C VAL A 216 8.31 23.73 -0.19
N PRO A 217 8.07 25.01 0.19
CA PRO A 217 9.08 25.86 0.77
C PRO A 217 9.52 25.31 2.13
N ASP A 218 10.76 25.60 2.52
CA ASP A 218 11.31 25.14 3.80
C ASP A 218 10.50 25.62 5.01
N SER A 219 9.86 26.79 4.90
CA SER A 219 8.97 27.35 5.92
C SER A 219 7.72 26.49 6.16
N ALA A 220 7.19 25.83 5.13
CA ALA A 220 6.02 24.95 5.21
C ALA A 220 6.38 23.52 5.67
N ARG A 221 7.64 23.26 6.00
CA ARG A 221 8.10 21.93 6.41
C ARG A 221 7.39 21.48 7.69
N MET A 222 6.62 20.40 7.57
CA MET A 222 5.99 19.73 8.69
C MET A 222 7.07 19.15 9.62
N LYS A 223 7.21 19.78 10.78
CA LYS A 223 8.08 19.29 11.86
C LYS A 223 7.51 18.02 12.47
N ARG A 224 8.39 17.13 12.91
CA ARG A 224 8.00 16.00 13.78
C ARG A 224 7.45 16.55 15.09
N THR A 225 6.34 16.01 15.56
CA THR A 225 5.69 16.45 16.80
C THR A 225 5.45 15.28 17.73
N GLY A 226 5.77 15.42 19.02
CA GLY A 226 5.33 14.49 20.08
C GLY A 226 5.98 13.10 20.05
N ILE A 227 5.15 12.07 20.11
CA ILE A 227 5.50 10.66 20.40
C ILE A 227 6.47 9.99 19.38
N PRO A 228 6.51 10.33 18.09
CA PRO A 228 7.57 9.90 17.17
C PRO A 228 8.99 10.27 17.64
N LEU A 229 9.17 11.38 18.36
CA LEU A 229 10.45 11.72 19.00
C LEU A 229 10.75 10.79 20.17
N LEU A 230 9.73 10.42 20.95
CA LEU A 230 9.84 9.46 22.06
C LEU A 230 10.16 8.04 21.55
N TRP A 231 9.47 7.56 20.51
CA TRP A 231 9.74 6.26 19.86
C TRP A 231 11.15 6.19 19.27
N MET A 232 11.66 7.27 18.68
CA MET A 232 13.05 7.35 18.22
C MET A 232 14.05 7.17 19.37
N ARG A 233 13.70 7.61 20.58
CA ARG A 233 14.53 7.57 21.78
C ARG A 233 14.45 6.24 22.52
N THR A 234 13.29 5.56 22.49
CA THR A 234 13.05 4.36 23.32
C THR A 234 12.78 3.08 22.51
N GLY A 235 12.01 3.15 21.42
CA GLY A 235 11.55 1.98 20.67
C GLY A 235 12.39 1.62 19.45
N LYS A 236 13.01 2.60 18.78
CA LYS A 236 13.82 2.37 17.56
C LYS A 236 15.02 1.43 17.77
N PRO A 237 15.74 1.43 18.90
CA PRO A 237 16.79 0.44 19.18
C PRO A 237 16.24 -0.98 19.32
N VAL A 238 15.11 -1.14 20.03
CA VAL A 238 14.43 -2.43 20.23
C VAL A 238 13.87 -2.96 18.90
N TYR A 239 13.23 -2.09 18.11
CA TYR A 239 12.76 -2.41 16.76
C TYR A 239 13.91 -2.87 15.86
N LYS A 240 15.02 -2.12 15.81
CA LYS A 240 16.22 -2.52 15.03
C LYS A 240 16.86 -3.80 15.55
N PHE A 241 16.83 -4.05 16.85
CA PHE A 241 17.35 -5.29 17.44
C PHE A 241 16.50 -6.49 17.01
N VAL A 242 15.17 -6.38 17.10
CA VAL A 242 14.24 -7.42 16.65
C VAL A 242 14.33 -7.63 15.14
N THR A 243 14.32 -6.57 14.34
CA THR A 243 14.37 -6.70 12.86
C THR A 243 15.72 -7.21 12.36
N ARG A 244 16.86 -6.79 12.95
CA ARG A 244 18.20 -7.23 12.51
C ARG A 244 18.61 -8.60 13.05
N LYS A 245 18.23 -8.98 14.28
CA LYS A 245 18.64 -10.27 14.87
C LYS A 245 17.61 -11.40 14.71
N VAL A 246 16.31 -11.10 14.69
CA VAL A 246 15.27 -12.14 14.67
C VAL A 246 14.68 -12.33 13.27
N LEU A 247 14.47 -11.25 12.50
CA LEU A 247 13.80 -11.34 11.20
C LEU A 247 14.77 -11.52 10.02
N ARG A 248 16.09 -11.30 10.20
CA ARG A 248 17.13 -11.41 9.15
C ARG A 248 16.67 -10.81 7.80
N THR A 249 15.84 -9.77 7.83
CA THR A 249 15.30 -9.15 6.63
C THR A 249 16.43 -8.40 5.97
N ARG A 250 16.82 -8.87 4.79
CA ARG A 250 17.74 -8.18 3.89
C ARG A 250 16.96 -7.07 3.16
N ASP A 251 16.24 -6.23 3.92
CA ASP A 251 15.47 -5.13 3.35
C ASP A 251 16.36 -3.89 3.39
N GLY A 252 17.29 -3.82 2.43
CA GLY A 252 17.66 -2.53 1.89
C GLY A 252 16.43 -2.05 1.13
N GLU A 253 15.56 -1.28 1.80
CA GLU A 253 14.36 -0.73 1.17
C GLU A 253 14.80 0.07 -0.06
N GLU A 254 14.50 -0.44 -1.26
CA GLU A 254 14.88 0.20 -2.51
C GLU A 254 14.24 1.59 -2.53
N MET A 255 15.09 2.60 -2.55
CA MET A 255 14.72 3.99 -2.74
C MET A 255 15.31 4.45 -4.05
N ARG A 256 14.66 5.42 -4.71
CA ARG A 256 15.24 6.06 -5.89
C ARG A 256 16.61 6.64 -5.51
N PRO A 257 17.69 6.35 -6.25
CA PRO A 257 18.99 6.98 -5.99
C PRO A 257 18.87 8.51 -5.99
N ILE A 258 19.61 9.19 -5.11
CA ILE A 258 19.58 10.67 -5.05
C ILE A 258 20.09 11.29 -6.37
N THR A 259 20.93 10.57 -7.09
CA THR A 259 21.47 10.91 -8.40
C THR A 259 20.44 10.77 -9.53
N GLY A 260 19.28 10.17 -9.27
CA GLY A 260 18.29 9.86 -10.30
C GLY A 260 18.54 8.50 -10.99
N PRO A 261 18.01 8.31 -12.22
CA PRO A 261 17.22 9.28 -12.98
C PRO A 261 15.95 9.70 -12.24
N TRP A 262 15.53 10.95 -12.40
CA TRP A 262 14.26 11.46 -11.89
C TRP A 262 13.17 11.23 -12.94
N PRO A 263 11.90 11.05 -12.54
CA PRO A 263 10.83 10.85 -13.51
C PRO A 263 10.61 12.10 -14.35
N GLU A 264 10.17 11.89 -15.59
CA GLU A 264 9.66 12.96 -16.44
C GLU A 264 8.29 13.41 -15.93
N TRP A 265 8.05 14.72 -15.92
CA TRP A 265 6.78 15.28 -15.45
C TRP A 265 5.80 15.42 -16.60
N THR A 266 4.68 14.72 -16.50
CA THR A 266 3.63 14.70 -17.53
C THR A 266 2.51 15.67 -17.17
N GLU A 267 1.57 15.85 -18.09
CA GLU A 267 0.37 16.63 -17.82
C GLU A 267 -0.38 16.13 -16.57
N PRO A 268 -1.08 17.02 -15.85
CA PRO A 268 -1.94 16.65 -14.73
C PRO A 268 -2.95 15.56 -15.13
N VAL A 269 -3.36 14.77 -14.15
CA VAL A 269 -4.38 13.74 -14.41
C VAL A 269 -5.70 14.41 -14.76
N GLU A 270 -6.40 13.89 -15.76
CA GLU A 270 -7.74 14.41 -16.09
C GLU A 270 -8.67 14.29 -14.87
N PRO A 271 -9.46 15.34 -14.56
CA PRO A 271 -10.48 15.26 -13.52
C PRO A 271 -11.42 14.09 -13.81
N ASP A 272 -11.88 13.40 -12.77
CA ASP A 272 -12.90 12.36 -12.97
C ASP A 272 -14.10 12.97 -13.67
N ARG A 273 -14.33 12.59 -14.94
CA ARG A 273 -15.53 12.98 -15.66
C ARG A 273 -16.69 12.40 -14.86
N PRO A 274 -17.67 13.20 -14.38
CA PRO A 274 -18.84 12.64 -13.73
C PRO A 274 -19.47 11.66 -14.71
N ARG A 275 -19.62 10.39 -14.30
CA ARG A 275 -20.39 9.42 -15.07
C ARG A 275 -21.77 10.05 -15.25
N ARG A 276 -22.15 10.34 -16.50
CA ARG A 276 -23.49 10.86 -16.81
C ARG A 276 -24.50 9.94 -16.11
N ALA A 277 -25.34 10.56 -15.28
CA ALA A 277 -26.45 9.91 -14.61
C ALA A 277 -27.41 9.27 -15.63
#